data_AF-A0A5N3W8M6-F1
#
_entry.id   AF-A0A5N3W8M6-F1
#
_cell.length_a   1.000
_cell.length_b   1.000
_cell.length_c   1.000
_cell.angle_alpha   90.00
_cell.angle_beta   90.00
_cell.angle_gamma   90.00
#
_symmetry.space_group_name_H-M   'P 1'
#
loop_
_entity.id
_entity.type
_entity.pdbx_description
1 polymer ?
#
loop_
_entity_poly.entity_id
_entity_poly.type
_entity_poly.pdbx_seq_one_letter_code
_entity_poly.pdbx_strand_id
1 'polypeptide(L)'
;MSAAAVDAANAAPLSGSKEMSLEEPKKMTREDWRKKKELEEQRKLGNAPAEVDEEGKDINPHIPQYISSVPWYIDPSKRPTLKHQRPQPEKQKQYSSSGEWYKRGVKENSITTKYRKGACENCGAMTHKKKDCFERPRRVGAKFTGTNIAPDEHVQPQLMFDYDGKRDRWNGYNPEEHMKIVEEYAKVDLAKRTLKAQKLQEELASGKLVEQANSPKHQWGEEEPNSQTEKDHNSEDEDEDKYADDIDMPGQNFDSKRRITVRNLRIREDIAKYLRNLDPNSAYYDPKTRAMRENPYANAGKNPDEVSYAGDNFVRYTGDTISMAQTQLFAWEAYDKGSEVHLQADPTKLELLYKSFKVKKEDFKEQQKESILEKYGGQEHLDAPPAELLLAQTEDYVEYSRHGTVIKGQERAVACSKYEEDVKINNHTHIWGSYWKEGRWGYKCCHSFFKYSYCTGEAGKEITNSEECIINDATGEESVKKPQTLMEMHQEKLKEEKKKKKKKKRKHRKSSSESDEEEKKHEKLKKALNAEEARLLHVKEIMQIDERKRPYNSIYETREPTEEEMEAYRMKRQRPDDPMASFLGQ
;
A
#
# COMPACT_ATOMS: atom_id res chain seq x y z
N MET A 1 -5.59 73.80 -19.10
CA MET A 1 -4.65 72.99 -19.91
C MET A 1 -3.33 73.76 -19.95
N SER A 2 -2.25 73.39 -19.28
CA SER A 2 -2.03 72.41 -18.20
C SER A 2 -1.06 73.08 -17.24
N ALA A 3 -1.43 73.19 -15.96
CA ALA A 3 -0.87 74.14 -15.01
C ALA A 3 0.22 73.53 -14.12
N ALA A 4 1.29 74.34 -13.91
CA ALA A 4 2.09 74.61 -12.70
C ALA A 4 2.56 73.43 -11.79
N ALA A 5 3.76 73.40 -11.20
CA ALA A 5 4.66 74.48 -10.78
C ALA A 5 6.13 74.01 -10.60
N VAL A 6 7.02 75.00 -10.76
CA VAL A 6 8.43 75.14 -10.34
C VAL A 6 8.54 74.99 -8.80
N ASP A 7 9.65 74.64 -8.13
CA ASP A 7 10.88 75.44 -8.04
C ASP A 7 12.01 74.76 -7.22
N ALA A 8 13.22 75.29 -7.45
CA ALA A 8 14.49 74.87 -6.86
C ALA A 8 14.86 75.62 -5.56
N ALA A 9 15.66 74.92 -4.74
CA ALA A 9 16.76 75.37 -3.85
C ALA A 9 16.62 76.62 -2.94
N ASN A 10 16.73 76.41 -1.61
CA ASN A 10 17.77 77.03 -0.77
C ASN A 10 17.81 76.48 0.68
N ALA A 11 18.95 76.67 1.33
CA ALA A 11 19.50 75.92 2.46
C ALA A 11 19.09 76.35 3.89
N ALA A 12 19.41 75.44 4.83
CA ALA A 12 19.69 75.54 6.28
C ALA A 12 18.60 75.02 7.26
N PRO A 13 18.95 74.47 8.46
CA PRO A 13 20.24 73.97 8.95
C PRO A 13 20.21 72.52 9.51
N LEU A 14 21.40 71.95 9.68
CA LEU A 14 21.68 70.85 10.60
C LEU A 14 21.32 71.23 12.04
N SER A 15 20.36 70.55 12.65
CA SER A 15 20.30 70.36 14.10
C SER A 15 19.27 69.27 14.43
N GLY A 16 19.73 68.20 15.10
CA GLY A 16 18.82 67.20 15.64
C GLY A 16 19.35 65.78 15.57
N SER A 17 20.55 65.56 16.09
CA SER A 17 20.86 64.29 16.74
C SER A 17 19.73 63.97 17.72
N LYS A 18 18.78 63.13 17.32
CA LYS A 18 17.86 62.53 18.28
C LYS A 18 18.65 61.45 19.00
N GLU A 19 19.53 61.91 19.89
CA GLU A 19 19.93 61.15 21.05
C GLU A 19 18.66 60.49 21.58
N MET A 20 18.64 59.16 21.59
CA MET A 20 17.68 58.44 22.40
C MET A 20 17.96 58.84 23.84
N SER A 21 17.29 59.92 24.27
CA SER A 21 17.30 60.34 25.66
C SER A 21 16.95 59.10 26.47
N LEU A 22 17.83 58.76 27.40
CA LEU A 22 17.58 57.80 28.45
C LEU A 22 16.32 58.28 29.20
N GLU A 23 15.13 57.88 28.73
CA GLU A 23 13.90 58.08 29.48
C GLU A 23 14.03 57.22 30.74
N GLU A 24 14.29 57.89 31.84
CA GLU A 24 14.21 57.32 33.19
C GLU A 24 12.88 56.56 33.33
N PRO A 25 12.87 55.41 34.04
CA PRO A 25 11.68 54.57 34.12
C PRO A 25 10.54 55.34 34.80
N LYS A 26 9.60 55.86 33.99
CA LYS A 26 8.33 56.42 34.47
C LYS A 26 7.70 55.37 35.39
N LYS A 27 7.47 55.73 36.66
CA LYS A 27 6.79 54.87 37.63
C LYS A 27 5.44 54.48 37.02
N MET A 28 5.27 53.20 36.73
CA MET A 28 4.02 52.63 36.23
C MET A 28 2.84 53.13 37.07
N THR A 29 1.82 53.70 36.44
CA THR A 29 0.60 54.06 37.16
C THR A 29 -0.13 52.79 37.60
N ARG A 30 -0.96 52.89 38.65
CA ARG A 30 -1.76 51.74 39.15
C ARG A 30 -2.67 51.17 38.06
N GLU A 31 -3.15 52.02 37.17
CA GLU A 31 -3.99 51.66 36.03
C GLU A 31 -3.20 50.88 34.98
N ASP A 32 -1.98 51.31 34.65
CA ASP A 32 -1.12 50.59 33.71
C ASP A 32 -0.68 49.24 34.27
N TRP A 33 -0.47 49.11 35.58
CA TRP A 33 -0.17 47.83 36.21
C TRP A 33 -1.34 46.85 36.12
N ARG A 34 -2.56 47.33 36.39
CA ARG A 34 -3.79 46.53 36.20
C ARG A 34 -3.95 46.11 34.75
N LYS A 35 -3.79 47.03 33.79
CA LYS A 35 -3.85 46.74 32.35
C LYS A 35 -2.82 45.69 31.95
N LYS A 36 -1.57 45.78 32.43
CA LYS A 36 -0.55 44.75 32.12
C LYS A 36 -0.89 43.39 32.71
N LYS A 37 -1.44 43.35 33.93
CA LYS A 37 -1.87 42.08 34.56
C LYS A 37 -3.05 41.45 33.85
N GLU A 38 -4.07 42.25 33.54
CA GLU A 38 -5.23 41.81 32.77
C GLU A 38 -4.82 41.33 31.37
N LEU A 39 -3.92 42.05 30.71
CA LEU A 39 -3.39 41.66 29.41
C LEU A 39 -2.55 40.38 29.49
N GLU A 40 -1.75 40.19 30.55
CA GLU A 40 -1.03 38.93 30.82
C GLU A 40 -2.01 37.76 31.05
N GLU A 41 -3.11 37.98 31.77
CA GLU A 41 -4.16 36.97 31.97
C GLU A 41 -4.85 36.63 30.65
N GLN A 42 -5.23 37.64 29.85
CA GLN A 42 -5.80 37.43 28.51
C GLN A 42 -4.83 36.69 27.57
N ARG A 43 -3.52 36.97 27.67
CA ARG A 43 -2.48 36.23 26.94
C ARG A 43 -2.38 34.77 27.39
N LYS A 44 -2.43 34.51 28.69
CA LYS A 44 -2.46 33.13 29.23
C LYS A 44 -3.73 32.38 28.85
N LEU A 45 -4.83 33.10 28.65
CA LEU A 45 -6.08 32.56 28.11
C LEU A 45 -6.04 32.39 26.58
N GLY A 46 -4.99 32.84 25.90
CA GLY A 46 -4.85 32.77 24.44
C GLY A 46 -5.69 33.78 23.66
N ASN A 47 -6.28 34.76 24.33
CA ASN A 47 -7.15 35.77 23.73
C ASN A 47 -6.39 37.04 23.28
N ALA A 48 -5.17 37.23 23.78
CA ALA A 48 -4.29 38.33 23.41
C ALA A 48 -2.95 37.80 22.85
N PRO A 49 -2.33 38.51 21.88
CA PRO A 49 -1.06 38.10 21.30
C PRO A 49 0.08 38.15 22.32
N ALA A 50 1.06 37.28 22.14
CA ALA A 50 2.26 37.20 22.98
C ALA A 50 3.07 38.52 22.97
N GLU A 51 3.97 38.68 23.95
CA GLU A 51 4.97 39.76 23.90
C GLU A 51 6.00 39.41 22.83
N VAL A 52 6.36 40.37 21.98
CA VAL A 52 7.38 40.19 20.95
C VAL A 52 8.69 40.80 21.45
N ASP A 53 9.79 40.06 21.36
CA ASP A 53 11.13 40.55 21.72
C ASP A 53 11.76 41.40 20.60
N GLU A 54 12.98 41.88 20.82
CA GLU A 54 13.74 42.64 19.80
C GLU A 54 14.12 41.82 18.55
N GLU A 55 14.14 40.48 18.63
CA GLU A 55 14.42 39.57 17.52
C GLU A 55 13.14 39.21 16.73
N GLY A 56 11.98 39.72 17.14
CA GLY A 56 10.69 39.39 16.54
C GLY A 56 10.15 38.02 16.96
N LYS A 57 10.66 37.44 18.05
CA LYS A 57 10.19 36.18 18.63
C LYS A 57 9.15 36.42 19.72
N ASP A 58 8.17 35.53 19.74
CA ASP A 58 7.10 35.55 20.72
C ASP A 58 7.59 34.97 22.06
N ILE A 59 7.46 35.74 23.13
CA ILE A 59 7.67 35.31 24.51
C ILE A 59 6.40 34.61 24.98
N ASN A 60 6.52 33.31 25.24
CA ASN A 60 5.41 32.51 25.73
C ASN A 60 4.83 33.09 27.04
N PRO A 61 3.53 33.48 27.07
CA PRO A 61 2.89 34.08 28.25
C PRO A 61 2.84 33.18 29.50
N HIS A 62 3.04 31.88 29.34
CA HIS A 62 3.10 30.92 30.44
C HIS A 62 4.48 30.87 31.11
N ILE A 63 5.50 31.55 30.56
CA ILE A 63 6.79 31.73 31.24
C ILE A 63 6.54 32.58 32.50
N PRO A 64 6.90 32.09 33.71
CA PRO A 64 6.73 32.85 34.93
C PRO A 64 7.45 34.20 34.87
N GLN A 65 6.81 35.22 35.44
CA GLN A 65 7.27 36.62 35.33
C GLN A 65 8.71 36.84 35.81
N TYR A 66 9.20 36.07 36.79
CA TYR A 66 10.58 36.19 37.27
C TYR A 66 11.63 35.70 36.27
N ILE A 67 11.26 34.80 35.34
CA ILE A 67 12.16 34.31 34.28
C ILE A 67 12.17 35.30 33.12
N SER A 68 10.99 35.78 32.70
CA SER A 68 10.86 36.72 31.58
C SER A 68 11.24 38.15 31.96
N SER A 69 11.23 38.52 33.24
CA SER A 69 11.69 39.83 33.68
C SER A 69 13.18 39.97 33.47
N VAL A 70 13.58 40.91 32.62
CA VAL A 70 14.98 41.30 32.44
C VAL A 70 15.42 42.14 33.64
N PRO A 71 16.44 41.71 34.40
CA PRO A 71 17.00 42.50 35.49
C PRO A 71 17.65 43.79 34.99
N TRP A 72 17.67 44.80 35.86
CA TRP A 72 18.22 46.13 35.55
C TRP A 72 19.71 46.13 35.17
N TYR A 73 20.48 45.15 35.65
CA TYR A 73 21.92 45.03 35.38
C TYR A 73 22.25 44.42 34.01
N ILE A 74 21.24 43.89 33.30
CA ILE A 74 21.38 43.53 31.88
C ILE A 74 20.92 44.69 31.02
N ASP A 75 19.66 45.12 31.18
CA ASP A 75 19.13 46.30 30.51
C ASP A 75 18.32 47.15 31.50
N PRO A 76 18.63 48.45 31.66
CA PRO A 76 17.88 49.33 32.56
C PRO A 76 16.45 49.60 32.07
N SER A 77 16.21 49.49 30.75
CA SER A 77 14.93 49.75 30.12
C SER A 77 13.89 48.63 30.28
N LYS A 78 14.25 47.48 30.90
CA LYS A 78 13.35 46.32 31.14
C LYS A 78 12.48 45.97 29.93
N ARG A 79 13.08 45.93 28.74
CA ARG A 79 12.40 45.48 27.53
C ARG A 79 12.03 44.01 27.67
N PRO A 80 10.88 43.57 27.14
CA PRO A 80 10.49 42.16 27.19
C PRO A 80 11.42 41.37 26.26
N THR A 81 12.43 40.69 26.83
CA THR A 81 13.36 39.81 26.11
C THR A 81 13.78 38.65 26.97
N LEU A 82 14.11 37.52 26.34
CA LEU A 82 14.62 36.32 27.00
C LEU A 82 16.15 36.16 26.83
N LYS A 83 16.84 37.16 26.28
CA LYS A 83 18.28 37.10 25.99
C LYS A 83 19.14 36.82 27.22
N HIS A 84 18.75 37.30 28.41
CA HIS A 84 19.49 37.09 29.67
C HIS A 84 19.43 35.64 30.18
N GLN A 85 18.46 34.86 29.69
CA GLN A 85 18.36 33.42 30.00
C GLN A 85 19.15 32.56 29.01
N ARG A 86 19.67 33.13 27.92
CA ARG A 86 20.60 32.41 27.03
C ARG A 86 21.90 32.09 27.78
N PRO A 87 22.62 31.03 27.37
CA PRO A 87 23.85 30.64 28.05
C PRO A 87 24.89 31.78 28.08
N GLN A 88 25.32 32.16 29.27
CA GLN A 88 26.19 33.32 29.49
C GLN A 88 27.63 33.04 29.03
N PRO A 89 28.28 33.98 28.31
CA PRO A 89 29.64 33.77 27.79
C PRO A 89 30.68 33.54 28.89
N GLU A 90 30.51 34.14 30.07
CA GLU A 90 31.40 33.94 31.23
C GLU A 90 31.39 32.52 31.81
N LYS A 91 30.26 31.81 31.70
CA LYS A 91 30.11 30.42 32.16
C LYS A 91 30.50 29.40 31.10
N GLN A 92 30.52 29.82 29.84
CA GLN A 92 30.92 28.97 28.71
C GLN A 92 32.44 28.87 28.67
N LYS A 93 32.94 27.71 29.12
CA LYS A 93 34.35 27.37 29.02
C LYS A 93 34.69 27.13 27.55
N GLN A 94 35.83 27.66 27.12
CA GLN A 94 36.35 27.40 25.79
C GLN A 94 36.99 26.01 25.80
N TYR A 95 36.41 25.09 25.03
CA TYR A 95 36.91 23.74 24.85
C TYR A 95 37.52 23.56 23.47
N SER A 96 38.55 22.72 23.39
CA SER A 96 39.15 22.26 22.15
C SER A 96 38.19 21.32 21.42
N SER A 97 38.12 21.44 20.09
CA SER A 97 37.20 20.66 19.26
C SER A 97 37.63 19.19 19.13
N SER A 98 36.69 18.31 18.78
CA SER A 98 37.04 16.93 18.42
C SER A 98 37.99 16.91 17.21
N GLY A 99 39.04 16.09 17.29
CA GLY A 99 40.14 16.05 16.31
C GLY A 99 41.34 16.95 16.66
N GLU A 100 41.17 17.96 17.50
CA GLU A 100 42.30 18.70 18.05
C GLU A 100 42.92 17.89 19.21
N TRP A 101 44.16 17.42 19.04
CA TRP A 101 44.85 16.62 20.05
C TRP A 101 46.30 17.04 20.21
N TYR A 102 46.90 16.57 21.31
CA TYR A 102 48.32 16.71 21.56
C TYR A 102 49.14 16.17 20.40
N LYS A 103 50.14 16.94 19.96
CA LYS A 103 50.98 16.53 18.84
C LYS A 103 51.93 15.42 19.30
N ARG A 104 51.74 14.22 18.78
CA ARG A 104 52.62 13.07 19.05
C ARG A 104 53.79 13.03 18.07
N GLY A 105 54.90 12.41 18.46
CA GLY A 105 56.12 12.32 17.64
C GLY A 105 57.14 13.42 17.92
N VAL A 106 58.27 13.36 17.20
CA VAL A 106 59.38 14.31 17.28
C VAL A 106 59.40 15.22 16.05
N LYS A 107 60.01 16.41 16.18
CA LYS A 107 60.20 17.29 15.03
C LYS A 107 61.34 16.77 14.16
N GLU A 108 61.03 16.33 12.95
CA GLU A 108 62.06 15.90 11.98
C GLU A 108 62.62 17.07 11.15
N ASN A 109 62.08 18.28 11.30
CA ASN A 109 62.41 19.42 10.46
C ASN A 109 63.77 20.09 10.78
N SER A 110 64.40 19.80 11.93
CA SER A 110 65.68 20.38 12.31
C SER A 110 66.63 19.34 12.92
N ILE A 111 67.54 18.80 12.10
CA ILE A 111 68.58 17.88 12.55
C ILE A 111 69.71 18.69 13.18
N THR A 112 69.85 18.61 14.51
CA THR A 112 70.90 19.30 15.25
C THR A 112 72.02 18.33 15.60
N THR A 113 73.26 18.62 15.20
CA THR A 113 74.42 17.77 15.49
C THR A 113 75.30 18.26 16.64
N LYS A 114 74.98 19.43 17.21
CA LYS A 114 75.74 20.07 18.29
C LYS A 114 74.89 20.24 19.54
N TYR A 115 75.51 20.05 20.71
CA TYR A 115 74.87 20.32 21.99
C TYR A 115 74.58 21.82 22.14
N ARG A 116 73.34 22.15 22.52
CA ARG A 116 72.88 23.53 22.76
C ARG A 116 72.85 23.82 24.25
N LYS A 117 73.24 25.03 24.65
CA LYS A 117 73.17 25.46 26.06
C LYS A 117 71.70 25.47 26.51
N GLY A 118 71.41 24.78 27.61
CA GLY A 118 70.03 24.58 28.10
C GLY A 118 69.38 23.27 27.67
N ALA A 119 70.03 22.49 26.80
CA ALA A 119 69.54 21.17 26.41
C ALA A 119 69.77 20.14 27.52
N CYS A 120 68.97 19.08 27.50
CA CYS A 120 69.13 17.91 28.34
C CYS A 120 70.56 17.36 28.26
N GLU A 121 71.20 17.16 29.41
CA GLU A 121 72.59 16.71 29.46
C GLU A 121 72.77 15.25 28.98
N ASN A 122 71.67 14.48 28.93
CA ASN A 122 71.66 13.09 28.51
C ASN A 122 71.58 12.94 26.98
N CYS A 123 70.52 13.46 26.36
CA CYS A 123 70.19 13.26 24.94
C CYS A 123 70.42 14.49 24.06
N GLY A 124 70.49 15.71 24.62
CA GLY A 124 70.70 16.94 23.85
C GLY A 124 69.44 17.61 23.27
N ALA A 125 68.24 17.13 23.58
CA ALA A 125 66.98 17.82 23.27
C ALA A 125 66.71 19.01 24.22
N MET A 126 66.04 20.06 23.73
CA MET A 126 65.80 21.30 24.49
C MET A 126 64.48 21.32 25.28
N THR A 127 63.56 20.39 25.03
CA THR A 127 62.19 20.51 25.57
C THR A 127 62.06 20.02 27.03
N HIS A 128 62.98 19.17 27.48
CA HIS A 128 62.91 18.47 28.77
C HIS A 128 64.25 18.50 29.51
N LYS A 129 64.21 18.22 30.82
CA LYS A 129 65.39 18.14 31.69
C LYS A 129 65.93 16.71 31.77
N LYS A 130 67.17 16.54 32.23
CA LYS A 130 67.82 15.21 32.40
C LYS A 130 66.99 14.21 33.21
N LYS A 131 66.24 14.68 34.22
CA LYS A 131 65.41 13.83 35.09
C LYS A 131 64.22 13.22 34.36
N ASP A 132 63.63 13.97 33.44
CA ASP A 132 62.42 13.60 32.68
C ASP A 132 62.79 13.20 31.25
N CYS A 133 63.97 12.60 31.07
CA CYS A 133 64.49 12.25 29.75
C CYS A 133 63.85 10.96 29.23
N PHE A 134 63.40 10.98 27.98
CA PHE A 134 62.81 9.83 27.29
C PHE A 134 63.85 8.81 26.79
N GLU A 135 65.12 9.21 26.72
CA GLU A 135 66.20 8.30 26.38
C GLU A 135 66.83 7.65 27.62
N ARG A 136 67.34 6.44 27.43
CA ARG A 136 68.09 5.71 28.46
C ARG A 136 69.22 6.59 29.02
N PRO A 137 69.40 6.65 30.37
CA PRO A 137 70.50 7.39 30.98
C PRO A 137 71.87 6.91 30.47
N ARG A 138 72.62 7.81 29.83
CA ARG A 138 73.97 7.56 29.32
C ARG A 138 75.01 7.92 30.39
N ARG A 139 76.09 7.13 30.50
CA ARG A 139 77.14 7.34 31.52
C ARG A 139 77.86 8.68 31.35
N VAL A 140 78.15 9.08 30.12
CA VAL A 140 78.84 10.34 29.81
C VAL A 140 77.84 11.42 29.40
N GLY A 141 76.82 11.09 28.62
CA GLY A 141 75.77 12.03 28.20
C GLY A 141 76.18 12.94 27.04
N ALA A 142 75.19 13.41 26.29
CA ALA A 142 75.36 14.24 25.10
C ALA A 142 76.05 15.59 25.37
N LYS A 143 76.01 16.10 26.61
CA LYS A 143 76.66 17.37 26.99
C LYS A 143 78.17 17.36 26.77
N PHE A 144 78.82 16.21 27.04
CA PHE A 144 80.27 16.09 27.00
C PHE A 144 80.77 15.40 25.72
N THR A 145 79.98 14.47 25.15
CA THR A 145 80.39 13.75 23.93
C THR A 145 79.89 14.37 22.63
N GLY A 146 78.78 15.13 22.66
CA GLY A 146 78.16 15.68 21.45
C GLY A 146 77.63 14.64 20.45
N THR A 147 77.63 13.36 20.82
CA THR A 147 77.22 12.23 19.96
C THR A 147 75.75 11.88 20.16
N ASN A 148 75.04 11.54 19.08
CA ASN A 148 73.63 11.11 19.07
C ASN A 148 72.72 12.11 19.80
N ILE A 149 72.57 13.31 19.22
CA ILE A 149 71.65 14.34 19.69
C ILE A 149 70.23 13.98 19.26
N ALA A 150 69.32 13.89 20.22
CA ALA A 150 67.90 13.64 19.96
C ALA A 150 67.24 14.85 19.27
N PRO A 151 66.30 14.64 18.33
CA PRO A 151 65.46 15.71 17.81
C PRO A 151 64.60 16.34 18.91
N ASP A 152 64.26 17.62 18.75
CA ASP A 152 63.39 18.31 19.71
C ASP A 152 61.92 17.86 19.56
N GLU A 153 61.23 17.70 20.68
CA GLU A 153 59.81 17.36 20.73
C GLU A 153 58.90 18.55 20.36
N HIS A 154 57.63 18.26 20.11
CA HIS A 154 56.62 19.27 19.83
C HIS A 154 56.25 20.02 21.12
N VAL A 155 56.10 21.34 21.04
CA VAL A 155 55.51 22.13 22.13
C VAL A 155 54.03 21.78 22.17
N GLN A 156 53.57 21.30 23.33
CA GLN A 156 52.20 20.85 23.51
C GLN A 156 51.27 22.04 23.80
N PRO A 157 50.15 22.18 23.07
CA PRO A 157 49.13 23.17 23.42
C PRO A 157 48.44 22.79 24.73
N GLN A 158 47.96 23.78 25.47
CA GLN A 158 47.12 23.55 26.65
C GLN A 158 45.68 23.33 26.21
N LEU A 159 45.33 22.08 25.94
CA LEU A 159 44.00 21.71 25.47
C LEU A 159 43.07 21.46 26.68
N MET A 160 41.89 22.07 26.62
CA MET A 160 40.85 21.90 27.63
C MET A 160 39.67 21.20 26.96
N PHE A 161 39.29 20.04 27.48
CA PHE A 161 38.15 19.27 26.98
C PHE A 161 37.11 19.06 28.07
N ASP A 162 35.92 18.66 27.64
CA ASP A 162 34.85 18.12 28.48
C ASP A 162 35.21 16.77 29.11
N TYR A 163 34.32 16.25 29.97
CA TYR A 163 34.51 14.97 30.66
C TYR A 163 34.68 13.80 29.69
N ASP A 164 33.86 13.77 28.64
CA ASP A 164 33.88 12.79 27.57
C ASP A 164 35.11 13.01 26.66
N GLY A 165 35.38 14.24 26.24
CA GLY A 165 36.53 14.57 25.40
C GLY A 165 37.87 14.23 26.05
N LYS A 166 38.00 14.29 27.38
CA LYS A 166 39.22 13.81 28.08
C LYS A 166 39.35 12.30 28.12
N ARG A 167 38.23 11.57 28.15
CA ARG A 167 38.16 10.11 28.33
C ARG A 167 37.91 9.35 27.05
N ASP A 168 37.72 10.05 25.94
CA ASP A 168 37.52 9.40 24.67
C ASP A 168 38.79 8.61 24.30
N ARG A 169 38.56 7.31 24.11
CA ARG A 169 39.58 6.31 23.83
C ARG A 169 40.24 6.58 22.48
N TRP A 170 39.51 7.25 21.58
CA TRP A 170 39.93 7.49 20.20
C TRP A 170 40.56 8.88 19.99
N ASN A 171 41.01 9.53 21.07
CA ASN A 171 41.70 10.81 20.95
C ASN A 171 43.02 10.70 20.18
N GLY A 172 43.13 11.49 19.10
CA GLY A 172 44.27 11.45 18.19
C GLY A 172 44.25 10.27 17.22
N TYR A 173 43.09 9.62 17.05
CA TYR A 173 42.91 8.61 16.00
C TYR A 173 43.07 9.25 14.62
N ASN A 174 43.92 8.65 13.78
CA ASN A 174 44.04 9.03 12.40
C ASN A 174 43.04 8.20 11.57
N PRO A 175 42.03 8.81 10.91
CA PRO A 175 41.05 8.08 10.10
C PRO A 175 41.67 7.21 9.01
N GLU A 176 42.86 7.55 8.53
CA GLU A 176 43.60 6.74 7.54
C GLU A 176 43.99 5.36 8.06
N GLU A 177 44.14 5.17 9.38
CA GLU A 177 44.40 3.84 9.94
C GLU A 177 43.22 2.88 9.78
N HIS A 178 42.01 3.41 9.58
CA HIS A 178 40.84 2.60 9.27
C HIS A 178 41.01 1.84 7.94
N MET A 179 41.80 2.36 7.00
CA MET A 179 42.08 1.69 5.73
C MET A 179 42.77 0.33 5.92
N LYS A 180 43.60 0.18 6.96
CA LYS A 180 44.22 -1.13 7.29
C LYS A 180 43.16 -2.19 7.60
N ILE A 181 42.08 -1.80 8.29
CA ILE A 181 40.95 -2.69 8.57
C ILE A 181 40.23 -3.04 7.27
N VAL A 182 40.00 -2.06 6.40
CA VAL A 182 39.41 -2.31 5.07
C VAL A 182 40.26 -3.29 4.25
N GLU A 183 41.58 -3.17 4.28
CA GLU A 183 42.51 -4.10 3.63
C GLU A 183 42.46 -5.52 4.24
N GLU A 184 42.30 -5.64 5.55
CA GLU A 184 42.09 -6.93 6.22
C GLU A 184 40.79 -7.58 5.77
N TYR A 185 39.69 -6.84 5.73
CA TYR A 185 38.39 -7.34 5.24
C TYR A 185 38.48 -7.73 3.75
N ALA A 186 39.20 -6.97 2.93
CA ALA A 186 39.43 -7.33 1.54
C ALA A 186 40.15 -8.68 1.38
N LYS A 187 41.17 -8.96 2.22
CA LYS A 187 41.85 -10.27 2.25
C LYS A 187 40.91 -11.38 2.70
N VAL A 188 40.08 -11.12 3.72
CA VAL A 188 39.07 -12.07 4.20
C VAL A 188 38.06 -12.42 3.10
N ASP A 189 37.59 -11.43 2.34
CA ASP A 189 36.64 -11.66 1.27
C ASP A 189 37.25 -12.40 0.08
N LEU A 190 38.53 -12.14 -0.24
CA LEU A 190 39.27 -12.95 -1.21
C LEU A 190 39.39 -14.40 -0.73
N ALA A 191 39.76 -14.64 0.53
CA ALA A 191 39.84 -15.98 1.11
C ALA A 191 38.47 -16.69 1.11
N LYS A 192 37.38 -15.98 1.41
CA LYS A 192 36.01 -16.54 1.33
C LYS A 192 35.66 -16.94 -0.11
N ARG A 193 36.03 -16.12 -1.11
CA ARG A 193 35.81 -16.45 -2.53
C ARG A 193 36.62 -17.67 -2.95
N THR A 194 37.90 -17.75 -2.57
CA THR A 194 38.74 -18.92 -2.89
C THR A 194 38.22 -20.18 -2.21
N LEU A 195 37.79 -20.11 -0.95
CA LEU A 195 37.20 -21.25 -0.26
C LEU A 195 35.88 -21.71 -0.89
N LYS A 196 35.03 -20.78 -1.35
CA LYS A 196 33.82 -21.14 -2.11
C LYS A 196 34.18 -21.81 -3.44
N ALA A 197 35.15 -21.28 -4.17
CA ALA A 197 35.61 -21.88 -5.43
C ALA A 197 36.24 -23.27 -5.21
N GLN A 198 37.05 -23.44 -4.17
CA GLN A 198 37.63 -24.73 -3.80
C GLN A 198 36.56 -25.75 -3.43
N LYS A 199 35.55 -25.37 -2.63
CA LYS A 199 34.42 -26.25 -2.31
C LYS A 199 33.64 -26.68 -3.54
N LEU A 200 33.35 -25.76 -4.46
CA LEU A 200 32.68 -26.10 -5.73
C LEU A 200 33.55 -27.04 -6.58
N GLN A 201 34.86 -26.82 -6.64
CA GLN A 201 35.79 -27.72 -7.34
C GLN A 201 35.86 -29.10 -6.66
N GLU A 202 35.88 -29.16 -5.33
CA GLU A 202 35.85 -30.41 -4.57
C GLU A 202 34.52 -31.14 -4.76
N GLU A 203 33.38 -30.45 -4.81
CA GLU A 203 32.07 -31.04 -5.08
C GLU A 203 31.95 -31.60 -6.50
N LEU A 204 32.51 -30.89 -7.49
CA LEU A 204 32.66 -31.37 -8.85
C LEU A 204 33.59 -32.60 -8.92
N ALA A 205 34.72 -32.55 -8.21
CA ALA A 205 35.70 -33.65 -8.17
C ALA A 205 35.21 -34.87 -7.37
N SER A 206 34.41 -34.66 -6.32
CA SER A 206 33.84 -35.72 -5.49
C SER A 206 32.61 -36.38 -6.14
N GLY A 207 32.19 -35.93 -7.32
CA GLY A 207 31.14 -36.58 -8.11
C GLY A 207 29.73 -36.49 -7.53
N LYS A 208 29.49 -35.70 -6.47
CA LYS A 208 28.15 -35.54 -5.87
C LYS A 208 27.15 -34.86 -6.80
N LEU A 209 27.64 -34.02 -7.72
CA LEU A 209 26.83 -33.42 -8.79
C LEU A 209 26.46 -34.44 -9.89
N VAL A 210 27.20 -35.55 -10.02
CA VAL A 210 27.00 -36.59 -11.05
C VAL A 210 25.90 -37.59 -10.66
N GLU A 211 25.56 -37.72 -9.37
CA GLU A 211 24.42 -38.55 -8.94
C GLU A 211 23.06 -37.88 -9.20
N GLN A 212 23.01 -36.54 -9.21
CA GLN A 212 21.76 -35.80 -9.45
C GLN A 212 21.45 -35.61 -10.94
N ALA A 213 22.46 -35.77 -11.82
CA ALA A 213 22.33 -35.66 -13.27
C ALA A 213 22.06 -37.00 -14.00
N ASN A 214 22.02 -38.13 -13.29
CA ASN A 214 21.87 -39.46 -13.89
C ASN A 214 20.48 -40.09 -13.65
N SER A 215 19.41 -39.37 -14.04
CA SER A 215 18.18 -40.03 -14.50
C SER A 215 18.12 -39.90 -16.03
N PRO A 216 18.05 -41.01 -16.79
CA PRO A 216 18.38 -41.00 -18.22
C PRO A 216 17.16 -40.68 -19.09
N LYS A 217 17.22 -39.63 -19.92
CA LYS A 217 16.64 -39.71 -21.28
C LYS A 217 17.17 -38.70 -22.31
N HIS A 218 17.82 -39.29 -23.33
CA HIS A 218 17.94 -38.88 -24.74
C HIS A 218 18.79 -37.62 -25.06
N GLN A 219 20.06 -37.67 -25.50
CA GLN A 219 20.76 -38.38 -26.60
C GLN A 219 20.73 -37.65 -27.97
N TRP A 220 21.93 -37.20 -28.41
CA TRP A 220 22.40 -36.63 -29.71
C TRP A 220 22.03 -35.15 -30.03
N GLY A 221 22.93 -34.25 -30.46
CA GLY A 221 24.30 -34.35 -30.97
C GLY A 221 24.96 -32.96 -31.11
N GLU A 222 26.25 -32.98 -31.47
CA GLU A 222 27.29 -31.93 -31.41
C GLU A 222 27.10 -30.72 -32.35
N GLU A 223 27.65 -29.55 -31.97
CA GLU A 223 28.81 -28.87 -32.62
C GLU A 223 28.97 -27.41 -32.10
N GLU A 224 30.19 -27.06 -31.68
CA GLU A 224 30.69 -25.73 -31.23
C GLU A 224 30.91 -24.73 -32.41
N PRO A 225 31.47 -23.50 -32.24
CA PRO A 225 31.31 -22.43 -31.23
C PRO A 225 31.09 -21.03 -31.88
N ASN A 226 30.82 -20.01 -31.05
CA ASN A 226 31.42 -18.65 -31.09
C ASN A 226 30.47 -17.41 -31.15
N SER A 227 30.81 -16.47 -30.27
CA SER A 227 30.65 -15.01 -30.32
C SER A 227 29.44 -14.35 -29.66
N GLN A 228 29.79 -13.43 -28.75
CA GLN A 228 29.07 -12.28 -28.24
C GLN A 228 27.96 -11.75 -29.16
N THR A 229 26.75 -11.52 -28.61
CA THR A 229 26.03 -10.24 -28.58
C THR A 229 24.68 -10.44 -27.88
N GLU A 230 24.27 -9.44 -27.10
CA GLU A 230 23.02 -9.37 -26.34
C GLU A 230 21.76 -9.46 -27.21
N LYS A 231 20.77 -10.28 -26.81
CA LYS A 231 19.34 -9.87 -26.63
C LYS A 231 18.40 -11.02 -26.25
N ASP A 232 17.52 -10.69 -25.30
CA ASP A 232 16.13 -11.08 -25.12
C ASP A 232 15.71 -12.54 -24.83
N HIS A 233 15.18 -12.69 -23.61
CA HIS A 233 13.94 -13.39 -23.24
C HIS A 233 13.54 -14.67 -24.02
N ASN A 234 13.59 -15.80 -23.30
CA ASN A 234 12.42 -16.62 -22.91
C ASN A 234 12.73 -18.13 -22.96
N SER A 235 13.00 -18.74 -21.80
CA SER A 235 12.76 -20.17 -21.57
C SER A 235 12.58 -20.44 -20.07
N GLU A 236 11.33 -20.27 -19.63
CA GLU A 236 10.56 -21.16 -18.74
C GLU A 236 11.26 -21.54 -17.40
N ASP A 237 11.10 -20.76 -16.32
CA ASP A 237 9.98 -20.79 -15.35
C ASP A 237 9.64 -22.17 -14.71
N GLU A 238 10.55 -23.15 -14.69
CA GLU A 238 10.34 -24.39 -13.89
C GLU A 238 11.45 -24.74 -12.87
N ASP A 239 12.61 -24.10 -12.91
CA ASP A 239 13.73 -24.43 -11.99
C ASP A 239 14.01 -23.37 -10.91
N GLU A 240 13.31 -22.23 -10.91
CA GLU A 240 13.55 -21.14 -9.94
C GLU A 240 12.84 -21.36 -8.60
N ASP A 241 11.74 -22.10 -8.57
CA ASP A 241 10.99 -22.43 -7.34
C ASP A 241 11.76 -23.39 -6.42
N LYS A 242 12.67 -24.20 -6.97
CA LYS A 242 13.43 -25.19 -6.19
C LYS A 242 14.64 -24.60 -5.47
N TYR A 243 15.18 -23.50 -5.98
CA TYR A 243 16.22 -22.72 -5.30
C TYR A 243 15.65 -21.72 -4.29
N ALA A 244 14.36 -21.40 -4.37
CA ALA A 244 13.69 -20.51 -3.42
C ALA A 244 13.46 -21.16 -2.04
N ASP A 245 13.27 -22.49 -1.98
CA ASP A 245 13.01 -23.22 -0.73
C ASP A 245 14.26 -23.41 0.16
N ASP A 246 15.47 -23.37 -0.42
CA ASP A 246 16.75 -23.51 0.30
C ASP A 246 17.37 -22.16 0.71
N ILE A 247 16.77 -21.03 0.31
CA ILE A 247 17.17 -19.71 0.78
C ILE A 247 16.45 -19.43 2.08
N ASP A 248 17.14 -19.73 3.18
CA ASP A 248 16.72 -19.32 4.53
C ASP A 248 16.38 -17.82 4.52
N MET A 249 15.10 -17.50 4.66
CA MET A 249 14.54 -16.17 4.43
C MET A 249 15.35 -15.13 5.24
N PRO A 250 16.08 -14.21 4.58
CA PRO A 250 17.04 -13.35 5.26
C PRO A 250 16.32 -12.45 6.28
N GLY A 251 16.54 -12.72 7.57
CA GLY A 251 15.96 -11.94 8.67
C GLY A 251 15.22 -12.75 9.74
N GLN A 252 15.08 -14.07 9.62
CA GLN A 252 14.66 -14.93 10.73
C GLN A 252 15.85 -15.26 11.63
N ASN A 253 16.04 -14.49 12.69
CA ASN A 253 16.94 -14.91 13.76
C ASN A 253 16.27 -16.07 14.52
N PHE A 254 16.86 -17.26 14.45
CA PHE A 254 16.44 -18.40 15.27
C PHE A 254 16.92 -18.20 16.70
N ASP A 255 16.03 -17.75 17.59
CA ASP A 255 16.36 -17.61 19.01
C ASP A 255 16.43 -19.00 19.66
N SER A 256 17.67 -19.47 19.87
CA SER A 256 17.97 -20.81 20.37
C SER A 256 17.35 -21.10 21.75
N LYS A 257 17.01 -20.05 22.53
CA LYS A 257 16.40 -20.19 23.86
C LYS A 257 14.89 -20.41 23.80
N ARG A 258 14.23 -19.88 22.78
CA ARG A 258 12.75 -19.92 22.68
C ARG A 258 12.25 -20.87 21.59
N ARG A 259 13.14 -21.39 20.72
CA ARG A 259 12.79 -22.25 19.56
C ARG A 259 11.63 -21.64 18.73
N ILE A 260 11.59 -20.32 18.65
CA ILE A 260 10.64 -19.55 17.84
C ILE A 260 11.49 -18.69 16.91
N THR A 261 11.14 -18.68 15.62
CA THR A 261 11.73 -17.73 14.67
C THR A 261 11.13 -16.36 14.94
N VAL A 262 11.94 -15.42 15.44
CA VAL A 262 11.50 -14.04 15.63
C VAL A 262 11.50 -13.39 14.26
N ARG A 263 10.37 -13.47 13.54
CA ARG A 263 10.16 -12.61 12.37
C ARG A 263 10.03 -11.18 12.86
N ASN A 264 10.69 -10.23 12.18
CA ASN A 264 10.42 -8.82 12.40
C ASN A 264 8.95 -8.56 12.05
N LEU A 265 8.13 -8.13 13.02
CA LEU A 265 6.70 -7.84 12.80
C LEU A 265 6.48 -6.66 11.85
N ARG A 266 7.48 -5.79 11.71
CA ARG A 266 7.42 -4.66 10.79
C ARG A 266 7.64 -5.16 9.37
N ILE A 267 6.63 -4.97 8.54
CA ILE A 267 6.66 -5.13 7.08
C ILE A 267 7.70 -4.13 6.53
N ARG A 268 8.67 -4.62 5.76
CA ARG A 268 9.81 -3.83 5.27
C ARG A 268 9.43 -3.00 4.05
N GLU A 269 8.50 -3.51 3.27
CA GLU A 269 7.91 -2.95 2.05
C GLU A 269 7.14 -1.65 2.38
N ASP A 270 6.51 -1.61 3.55
CA ASP A 270 5.76 -0.45 4.03
C ASP A 270 6.67 0.62 4.63
N ILE A 271 7.02 1.60 3.80
CA ILE A 271 7.79 2.78 4.22
C ILE A 271 6.97 3.59 5.23
N ALA A 272 7.56 3.87 6.40
CA ALA A 272 6.93 4.69 7.42
C ALA A 272 6.63 6.11 6.89
N LYS A 273 5.52 6.72 7.34
CA LYS A 273 5.05 8.02 6.82
C LYS A 273 6.12 9.12 6.87
N TYR A 274 6.83 9.25 7.98
CA TYR A 274 7.89 10.27 8.16
C TYR A 274 9.19 9.99 7.38
N LEU A 275 9.34 8.80 6.79
CA LEU A 275 10.50 8.46 5.93
C LEU A 275 10.21 8.68 4.45
N ARG A 276 8.98 9.10 4.09
CA ARG A 276 8.60 9.38 2.70
C ARG A 276 9.35 10.59 2.16
N ASN A 277 9.51 11.62 2.99
CA ASN A 277 10.34 12.78 2.70
C ASN A 277 11.20 13.10 3.93
N LEU A 278 12.52 13.19 3.75
CA LEU A 278 13.49 13.45 4.81
C LEU A 278 13.74 14.95 5.03
N ASP A 279 13.19 15.81 4.17
CA ASP A 279 13.25 17.25 4.35
C ASP A 279 12.46 17.62 5.62
N PRO A 280 13.07 18.35 6.58
CA PRO A 280 12.44 18.67 7.86
C PRO A 280 11.19 19.57 7.71
N ASN A 281 11.09 20.28 6.59
CA ASN A 281 9.98 21.20 6.28
C ASN A 281 8.96 20.58 5.32
N SER A 282 8.93 19.25 5.17
CA SER A 282 8.01 18.55 4.28
C SER A 282 6.58 18.52 4.84
N ALA A 283 6.21 17.46 5.55
CA ALA A 283 4.92 17.29 6.20
C ALA A 283 5.10 16.90 7.67
N TYR A 284 4.33 17.54 8.55
CA TYR A 284 4.38 17.22 9.96
C TYR A 284 3.78 15.84 10.24
N TYR A 285 4.59 14.98 10.85
CA TYR A 285 4.18 13.68 11.37
C TYR A 285 4.09 13.76 12.90
N ASP A 286 2.91 13.48 13.45
CA ASP A 286 2.74 13.34 14.90
C ASP A 286 3.08 11.90 15.32
N PRO A 287 4.22 11.64 16.01
CA PRO A 287 4.61 10.29 16.42
C PRO A 287 3.67 9.69 17.48
N LYS A 288 2.88 10.52 18.19
CA LYS A 288 1.95 10.05 19.21
C LYS A 288 0.76 9.33 18.59
N THR A 289 0.09 9.99 17.65
CA THR A 289 -1.08 9.45 16.94
C THR A 289 -0.71 8.69 15.68
N ARG A 290 0.56 8.76 15.25
CA ARG A 290 1.08 8.18 14.01
C ARG A 290 0.36 8.69 12.75
N ALA A 291 -0.12 9.92 12.81
CA ALA A 291 -0.84 10.58 11.72
C ALA A 291 0.05 11.60 11.02
N MET A 292 -0.03 11.64 9.69
CA MET A 292 0.56 12.68 8.85
C MET A 292 -0.57 13.33 8.07
N ARG A 293 -0.75 14.65 8.24
CA ARG A 293 -1.93 15.35 7.72
C ARG A 293 -1.74 15.75 6.27
N GLU A 294 -0.67 16.50 6.03
CA GLU A 294 -0.30 17.01 4.71
C GLU A 294 0.41 15.96 3.85
N ASN A 295 0.45 16.21 2.54
CA ASN A 295 1.17 15.37 1.59
C ASN A 295 2.69 15.62 1.69
N PRO A 296 3.52 14.61 1.97
CA PRO A 296 4.98 14.77 2.02
C PRO A 296 5.61 15.13 0.66
N TYR A 297 4.88 14.97 -0.44
CA TYR A 297 5.33 15.23 -1.82
C TYR A 297 4.76 16.51 -2.42
N ALA A 298 4.20 17.42 -1.63
CA ALA A 298 3.57 18.65 -2.12
C ALA A 298 4.46 19.47 -3.08
N ASN A 299 5.77 19.52 -2.83
CA ASN A 299 6.72 20.29 -3.64
C ASN A 299 7.32 19.50 -4.82
N ALA A 300 7.08 18.19 -4.89
CA ALA A 300 7.75 17.31 -5.85
C ALA A 300 7.05 17.22 -7.22
N GLY A 301 5.92 17.92 -7.41
CA GLY A 301 5.18 17.96 -8.68
C GLY A 301 4.57 16.63 -9.13
N LYS A 302 4.62 15.59 -8.28
CA LYS A 302 3.98 14.30 -8.56
C LYS A 302 2.48 14.41 -8.28
N ASN A 303 1.68 13.91 -9.21
CA ASN A 303 0.23 13.86 -9.03
C ASN A 303 -0.11 12.97 -7.83
N PRO A 304 -1.11 13.33 -7.00
CA PRO A 304 -1.48 12.55 -5.82
C PRO A 304 -1.89 11.11 -6.16
N ASP A 305 -2.43 10.90 -7.36
CA ASP A 305 -2.90 9.60 -7.84
C ASP A 305 -1.77 8.65 -8.25
N GLU A 306 -0.59 9.19 -8.57
CA GLU A 306 0.60 8.42 -8.92
C GLU A 306 1.39 7.98 -7.67
N VAL A 307 1.05 8.57 -6.52
CA VAL A 307 1.82 8.43 -5.29
C VAL A 307 1.10 7.47 -4.33
N SER A 308 1.82 6.47 -3.82
CA SER A 308 1.31 5.50 -2.83
C SER A 308 0.67 6.15 -1.59
N TYR A 309 1.09 7.35 -1.21
CA TYR A 309 0.55 8.08 -0.06
C TYR A 309 0.57 9.60 -0.30
N ALA A 310 -0.62 10.20 -0.36
CA ALA A 310 -0.82 11.64 -0.58
C ALA A 310 -1.28 12.39 0.69
N GLY A 311 -1.01 11.86 1.89
CA GLY A 311 -1.42 12.43 3.17
C GLY A 311 -2.75 11.90 3.71
N ASP A 312 -2.94 11.91 5.04
CA ASP A 312 -4.17 11.41 5.65
C ASP A 312 -5.37 12.33 5.33
N ASN A 313 -5.16 13.63 5.14
CA ASN A 313 -6.25 14.56 4.80
C ASN A 313 -6.88 14.25 3.44
N PHE A 314 -6.07 13.82 2.47
CA PHE A 314 -6.56 13.41 1.15
C PHE A 314 -7.53 12.23 1.28
N VAL A 315 -7.14 11.18 2.00
CA VAL A 315 -7.97 9.97 2.14
C VAL A 315 -9.19 10.19 3.04
N ARG A 316 -9.11 11.07 4.06
CA ARG A 316 -10.21 11.32 5.02
C ARG A 316 -11.53 11.73 4.38
N TYR A 317 -11.49 12.53 3.32
CA TYR A 317 -12.68 13.02 2.62
C TYR A 317 -12.99 12.25 1.33
N THR A 318 -12.33 11.10 1.11
CA THR A 318 -12.63 10.22 -0.03
C THR A 318 -13.66 9.15 0.35
N GLY A 319 -14.47 8.73 -0.63
CA GLY A 319 -15.48 7.68 -0.46
C GLY A 319 -16.82 8.17 0.12
N ASP A 320 -17.43 7.34 0.97
CA ASP A 320 -18.79 7.53 1.48
C ASP A 320 -18.94 8.72 2.44
N THR A 321 -17.85 9.29 2.94
CA THR A 321 -17.88 10.46 3.82
C THR A 321 -18.57 11.65 3.16
N ILE A 322 -18.37 11.85 1.86
CA ILE A 322 -19.04 12.89 1.07
C ILE A 322 -20.54 12.60 0.97
N SER A 323 -20.92 11.36 0.66
CA SER A 323 -22.33 10.95 0.55
C SER A 323 -23.06 11.09 1.88
N MET A 324 -22.42 10.69 2.98
CA MET A 324 -22.95 10.86 4.34
C MET A 324 -23.09 12.34 4.70
N ALA A 325 -22.11 13.18 4.39
CA ALA A 325 -22.18 14.61 4.63
C ALA A 325 -23.32 15.28 3.83
N GLN A 326 -23.51 14.92 2.55
CA GLN A 326 -24.63 15.39 1.75
C GLN A 326 -25.98 14.94 2.32
N THR A 327 -26.06 13.70 2.80
CA THR A 327 -27.27 13.17 3.44
C THR A 327 -27.56 13.87 4.77
N GLN A 328 -26.51 14.22 5.54
CA GLN A 328 -26.61 14.99 6.77
C GLN A 328 -27.10 16.42 6.49
N LEU A 329 -26.57 17.08 5.46
CA LEU A 329 -27.05 18.41 5.03
C LEU A 329 -28.52 18.34 4.60
N PHE A 330 -28.90 17.31 3.86
CA PHE A 330 -30.30 17.06 3.50
C PHE A 330 -31.18 16.84 4.75
N ALA A 331 -30.70 16.13 5.77
CA ALA A 331 -31.43 15.95 7.02
C ALA A 331 -31.66 17.29 7.75
N TRP A 332 -30.65 18.15 7.84
CA TRP A 332 -30.80 19.48 8.44
C TRP A 332 -31.77 20.35 7.66
N GLU A 333 -31.70 20.36 6.33
CA GLU A 333 -32.64 21.10 5.49
C GLU A 333 -34.08 20.56 5.63
N ALA A 334 -34.25 19.25 5.71
CA ALA A 334 -35.53 18.60 5.91
C ALA A 334 -36.11 18.89 7.30
N TYR A 335 -35.25 18.98 8.31
CA TYR A 335 -35.61 19.36 9.67
C TYR A 335 -36.05 20.82 9.76
N ASP A 336 -35.32 21.74 9.11
CA ASP A 336 -35.70 23.16 9.02
C ASP A 336 -37.03 23.36 8.28
N LYS A 337 -37.33 22.49 7.31
CA LYS A 337 -38.62 22.43 6.61
C LYS A 337 -39.75 21.79 7.44
N GLY A 338 -39.46 21.30 8.64
CA GLY A 338 -40.44 20.75 9.57
C GLY A 338 -40.71 19.25 9.45
N SER A 339 -39.89 18.50 8.69
CA SER A 339 -39.96 17.04 8.70
C SER A 339 -39.02 16.46 9.76
N GLU A 340 -39.57 15.67 10.67
CA GLU A 340 -38.84 15.04 11.77
C GLU A 340 -38.06 13.82 11.26
N VAL A 341 -36.89 14.06 10.67
CA VAL A 341 -36.00 13.01 10.17
C VAL A 341 -34.58 13.31 10.64
N HIS A 342 -33.91 12.32 11.21
CA HIS A 342 -32.57 12.47 11.78
C HIS A 342 -31.66 11.33 11.31
N LEU A 343 -30.42 11.63 10.90
CA LEU A 343 -29.50 10.65 10.33
C LEU A 343 -29.17 9.49 11.28
N GLN A 344 -28.98 9.77 12.57
CA GLN A 344 -28.65 8.73 13.56
C GLN A 344 -29.87 8.03 14.16
N ALA A 345 -31.04 8.66 14.18
CA ALA A 345 -32.24 8.07 14.79
C ALA A 345 -33.01 7.24 13.77
N ASP A 346 -33.19 7.78 12.57
CA ASP A 346 -33.95 7.19 11.47
C ASP A 346 -33.09 7.07 10.19
N PRO A 347 -31.93 6.39 10.21
CA PRO A 347 -30.96 6.39 9.11
C PRO A 347 -31.55 5.90 7.79
N THR A 348 -32.30 4.79 7.82
CA THR A 348 -32.85 4.15 6.63
C THR A 348 -34.01 4.95 6.03
N LYS A 349 -34.86 5.55 6.88
CA LYS A 349 -35.94 6.45 6.45
C LYS A 349 -35.35 7.69 5.77
N LEU A 350 -34.34 8.30 6.37
CA LEU A 350 -33.63 9.43 5.77
C LEU A 350 -32.98 9.04 4.44
N GLU A 351 -32.35 7.88 4.37
CA GLU A 351 -31.71 7.39 3.14
C GLU A 351 -32.74 7.16 2.02
N LEU A 352 -33.90 6.58 2.33
CA LEU A 352 -35.01 6.42 1.37
C LEU A 352 -35.52 7.78 0.89
N LEU A 353 -35.71 8.73 1.80
CA LEU A 353 -36.09 10.10 1.45
C LEU A 353 -35.01 10.77 0.60
N TYR A 354 -33.74 10.58 0.91
CA TYR A 354 -32.62 11.12 0.14
C TYR A 354 -32.53 10.51 -1.26
N LYS A 355 -32.76 9.20 -1.42
CA LYS A 355 -32.88 8.55 -2.73
C LYS A 355 -34.06 9.12 -3.52
N SER A 356 -35.22 9.28 -2.88
CA SER A 356 -36.38 9.91 -3.52
C SER A 356 -36.11 11.35 -3.93
N PHE A 357 -35.35 12.08 -3.12
CA PHE A 357 -34.93 13.45 -3.41
C PHE A 357 -33.94 13.51 -4.58
N LYS A 358 -33.00 12.56 -4.69
CA LYS A 358 -32.09 12.47 -5.85
C LYS A 358 -32.85 12.28 -7.15
N VAL A 359 -33.83 11.38 -7.18
CA VAL A 359 -34.69 11.17 -8.36
C VAL A 359 -35.42 12.47 -8.70
N LYS A 360 -36.12 13.07 -7.73
CA LYS A 360 -36.82 14.35 -7.92
C LYS A 360 -35.90 15.50 -8.33
N LYS A 361 -34.63 15.47 -7.91
CA LYS A 361 -33.62 16.48 -8.25
C LYS A 361 -33.17 16.33 -9.71
N GLU A 362 -33.06 15.11 -10.24
CA GLU A 362 -32.80 14.90 -11.66
C GLU A 362 -34.01 15.33 -12.49
N ASP A 363 -35.24 14.96 -12.09
CA ASP A 363 -36.46 15.41 -12.76
C ASP A 363 -36.54 16.95 -12.80
N PHE A 364 -36.21 17.62 -11.69
CA PHE A 364 -36.17 19.08 -11.63
C PHE A 364 -35.07 19.69 -12.51
N LYS A 365 -33.91 19.04 -12.64
CA LYS A 365 -32.85 19.50 -13.56
C LYS A 365 -33.27 19.35 -15.02
N GLU A 366 -33.97 18.27 -15.38
CA GLU A 366 -34.50 18.06 -16.72
C GLU A 366 -35.55 19.14 -17.06
N GLN A 367 -36.53 19.35 -16.18
CA GLN A 367 -37.50 20.44 -16.32
C GLN A 367 -36.82 21.82 -16.41
N GLN A 368 -35.76 22.05 -15.62
CA GLN A 368 -35.00 23.29 -15.69
C GLN A 368 -34.30 23.43 -17.04
N LYS A 369 -33.66 22.37 -17.56
CA LYS A 369 -33.04 22.36 -18.89
C LYS A 369 -34.08 22.62 -19.99
N GLU A 370 -35.23 21.95 -19.95
CA GLU A 370 -36.34 22.16 -20.88
C GLU A 370 -36.84 23.61 -20.82
N SER A 371 -37.07 24.15 -19.62
CA SER A 371 -37.53 25.54 -19.46
C SER A 371 -36.51 26.58 -19.95
N ILE A 372 -35.21 26.29 -19.83
CA ILE A 372 -34.14 27.13 -20.38
C ILE A 372 -34.18 27.03 -21.91
N LEU A 373 -34.34 25.83 -22.43
CA LEU A 373 -34.34 25.56 -23.86
C LEU A 373 -35.56 26.17 -24.56
N GLU A 374 -36.74 26.17 -23.92
CA GLU A 374 -37.93 26.87 -24.39
C GLU A 374 -37.77 28.39 -24.38
N LYS A 375 -37.12 28.95 -23.35
CA LYS A 375 -36.94 30.41 -23.21
C LYS A 375 -35.89 30.99 -24.13
N TYR A 376 -34.80 30.27 -24.36
CA TYR A 376 -33.65 30.76 -25.09
C TYR A 376 -33.51 30.15 -26.49
N GLY A 377 -34.27 29.10 -26.82
CA GLY A 377 -34.13 28.35 -28.08
C GLY A 377 -32.80 27.59 -28.15
N GLY A 378 -32.62 26.77 -29.19
CA GLY A 378 -31.36 26.03 -29.43
C GLY A 378 -31.46 24.51 -29.43
N GLN A 379 -32.66 23.93 -29.51
CA GLN A 379 -32.87 22.50 -29.73
C GLN A 379 -32.11 22.00 -30.97
N GLU A 380 -32.09 22.82 -32.03
CA GLU A 380 -31.40 22.55 -33.31
C GLU A 380 -29.86 22.43 -33.18
N HIS A 381 -29.26 22.89 -32.08
CA HIS A 381 -27.82 22.80 -31.83
C HIS A 381 -27.42 21.63 -30.93
N LEU A 382 -28.40 20.94 -30.32
CA LEU A 382 -28.14 19.73 -29.52
C LEU A 382 -28.10 18.47 -30.38
N ASP A 383 -28.87 18.44 -31.46
CA ASP A 383 -28.80 17.37 -32.44
C ASP A 383 -27.50 17.54 -33.23
N ALA A 384 -26.50 16.71 -32.89
CA ALA A 384 -25.28 16.65 -33.68
C ALA A 384 -25.67 16.33 -35.14
N PRO A 385 -25.29 17.17 -36.11
CA PRO A 385 -25.51 16.87 -37.51
C PRO A 385 -24.93 15.48 -37.84
N PRO A 386 -25.53 14.71 -38.76
CA PRO A 386 -24.98 13.43 -39.18
C PRO A 386 -23.49 13.57 -39.50
N ALA A 387 -22.68 12.57 -39.13
CA ALA A 387 -21.22 12.64 -39.18
C ALA A 387 -20.69 13.03 -40.57
N GLU A 388 -21.42 12.69 -41.63
CA GLU A 388 -21.20 13.09 -43.02
C GLU A 388 -21.12 14.62 -43.22
N LEU A 389 -21.96 15.38 -42.51
CA LEU A 389 -21.96 16.85 -42.55
C LEU A 389 -20.88 17.46 -41.64
N LEU A 390 -20.50 16.78 -40.57
CA LEU A 390 -19.45 17.24 -39.66
C LEU A 390 -18.04 17.05 -40.23
N LEU A 391 -17.80 15.99 -40.99
CA LEU A 391 -16.49 15.72 -41.59
C LEU A 391 -16.32 16.37 -42.97
N ALA A 392 -17.38 16.89 -43.60
CA ALA A 392 -17.37 17.52 -44.93
C ALA A 392 -16.63 16.69 -46.01
N GLN A 393 -16.47 15.39 -45.79
CA GLN A 393 -15.87 14.44 -46.71
C GLN A 393 -17.01 13.60 -47.27
N THR A 394 -17.29 13.78 -48.56
CA THR A 394 -18.30 13.01 -49.31
C THR A 394 -17.76 11.67 -49.81
N GLU A 395 -16.56 11.28 -49.37
CA GLU A 395 -15.82 10.15 -49.91
C GLU A 395 -15.44 9.19 -48.77
N ASP A 396 -16.16 8.07 -48.69
CA ASP A 396 -15.75 6.95 -47.86
C ASP A 396 -14.48 6.34 -48.45
N TYR A 397 -13.37 6.41 -47.72
CA TYR A 397 -12.11 5.83 -48.15
C TYR A 397 -12.18 4.30 -48.18
N VAL A 398 -12.25 3.73 -49.39
CA VAL A 398 -12.31 2.27 -49.63
C VAL A 398 -10.95 1.76 -50.12
N GLU A 399 -10.28 0.93 -49.32
CA GLU A 399 -9.04 0.27 -49.73
C GLU A 399 -9.35 -1.03 -50.47
N TYR A 400 -8.89 -1.16 -51.71
CA TYR A 400 -8.98 -2.40 -52.48
C TYR A 400 -7.66 -3.20 -52.38
N SER A 401 -7.75 -4.50 -52.18
CA SER A 401 -6.62 -5.42 -52.37
C SER A 401 -6.22 -5.45 -53.85
N ARG A 402 -5.01 -5.92 -54.15
CA ARG A 402 -4.54 -6.13 -55.54
C ARG A 402 -5.46 -7.06 -56.36
N HIS A 403 -6.32 -7.83 -55.70
CA HIS A 403 -7.32 -8.70 -56.33
C HIS A 403 -8.71 -8.06 -56.44
N GLY A 404 -8.85 -6.76 -56.12
CA GLY A 404 -10.11 -6.01 -56.21
C GLY A 404 -11.07 -6.22 -55.03
N THR A 405 -10.64 -6.92 -53.97
CA THR A 405 -11.46 -7.13 -52.76
C THR A 405 -11.30 -5.97 -51.79
N VAL A 406 -12.40 -5.42 -51.27
CA VAL A 406 -12.37 -4.32 -50.30
C VAL A 406 -11.80 -4.82 -48.95
N ILE A 407 -10.75 -4.16 -48.45
CA ILE A 407 -10.03 -4.47 -47.20
C ILE A 407 -10.52 -3.57 -46.05
N LYS A 408 -10.73 -2.28 -46.31
CA LYS A 408 -11.19 -1.28 -45.34
C LYS A 408 -12.14 -0.29 -46.02
N GLY A 409 -13.08 0.27 -45.26
CA GLY A 409 -13.93 1.38 -45.72
C GLY A 409 -15.39 1.05 -46.02
N GLN A 410 -15.77 -0.22 -46.17
CA GLN A 410 -17.18 -0.59 -46.25
C GLN A 410 -17.72 -0.98 -44.88
N GLU A 411 -18.74 -0.26 -44.43
CA GLU A 411 -19.62 -0.73 -43.36
C GLU A 411 -20.15 -2.11 -43.75
N ARG A 412 -19.99 -3.10 -42.85
CA ARG A 412 -20.45 -4.46 -43.13
C ARG A 412 -21.96 -4.45 -43.30
N ALA A 413 -22.43 -4.71 -44.52
CA ALA A 413 -23.85 -4.89 -44.78
C ALA A 413 -24.44 -5.92 -43.80
N VAL A 414 -25.53 -5.55 -43.13
CA VAL A 414 -26.26 -6.46 -42.23
C VAL A 414 -26.69 -7.68 -43.05
N ALA A 415 -26.29 -8.87 -42.62
CA ALA A 415 -26.53 -10.09 -43.38
C ALA A 415 -28.03 -10.38 -43.50
N CYS A 416 -28.60 -10.14 -44.68
CA CYS A 416 -29.97 -10.58 -45.00
C CYS A 416 -29.99 -12.11 -45.10
N SER A 417 -30.97 -12.76 -44.48
CA SER A 417 -31.13 -14.20 -44.63
C SER A 417 -31.64 -14.55 -46.05
N LYS A 418 -31.46 -15.82 -46.46
CA LYS A 418 -31.90 -16.34 -47.77
C LYS A 418 -33.44 -16.29 -47.95
N TYR A 419 -34.17 -16.03 -46.88
CA TYR A 419 -35.62 -15.96 -46.87
C TYR A 419 -36.06 -14.50 -46.90
N GLU A 420 -37.17 -14.21 -47.59
CA GLU A 420 -37.78 -12.88 -47.60
C GLU A 420 -38.27 -12.53 -46.17
N GLU A 421 -37.41 -11.88 -45.39
CA GLU A 421 -37.76 -11.35 -44.08
C GLU A 421 -38.66 -10.10 -44.27
N ASP A 422 -39.67 -9.98 -43.42
CA ASP A 422 -40.61 -8.85 -43.33
C ASP A 422 -41.58 -8.61 -44.51
N VAL A 423 -41.77 -9.59 -45.42
CA VAL A 423 -42.87 -9.52 -46.41
C VAL A 423 -44.21 -9.90 -45.77
N LYS A 424 -45.00 -8.89 -45.43
CA LYS A 424 -46.36 -9.01 -44.89
C LYS A 424 -47.37 -9.14 -46.03
N ILE A 425 -47.87 -10.36 -46.23
CA ILE A 425 -48.83 -10.68 -47.29
C ILE A 425 -50.26 -10.44 -46.74
N ASN A 426 -51.15 -9.85 -47.53
CA ASN A 426 -52.61 -9.74 -47.29
C ASN A 426 -53.01 -9.29 -45.86
N ASN A 427 -52.44 -8.17 -45.40
CA ASN A 427 -52.72 -7.49 -44.11
C ASN A 427 -52.44 -8.31 -42.84
N HIS A 428 -51.58 -9.33 -42.91
CA HIS A 428 -51.06 -10.00 -41.71
C HIS A 428 -49.97 -9.14 -41.04
N THR A 429 -49.96 -9.08 -39.70
CA THR A 429 -48.92 -8.35 -38.95
C THR A 429 -47.62 -9.14 -38.81
N HIS A 430 -47.68 -10.45 -39.03
CA HIS A 430 -46.55 -11.39 -38.92
C HIS A 430 -46.40 -12.21 -40.20
N ILE A 431 -45.18 -12.63 -40.51
CA ILE A 431 -44.82 -13.38 -41.73
C ILE A 431 -45.38 -14.81 -41.66
N TRP A 432 -45.61 -15.42 -42.83
CA TRP A 432 -45.97 -16.84 -42.94
C TRP A 432 -44.88 -17.74 -42.34
N GLY A 433 -45.26 -18.66 -41.45
CA GLY A 433 -44.30 -19.49 -40.70
C GLY A 433 -43.97 -18.96 -39.31
N SER A 434 -44.55 -17.82 -38.91
CA SER A 434 -44.46 -17.29 -37.54
C SER A 434 -45.24 -18.10 -36.50
N TYR A 435 -46.08 -19.05 -36.93
CA TYR A 435 -46.87 -19.95 -36.07
C TYR A 435 -46.76 -21.40 -36.54
N TRP A 436 -46.71 -22.33 -35.59
CA TRP A 436 -46.60 -23.77 -35.84
C TRP A 436 -47.48 -24.55 -34.85
N LYS A 437 -48.37 -25.38 -35.37
CA LYS A 437 -49.19 -26.32 -34.58
C LYS A 437 -49.47 -27.57 -35.41
N GLU A 438 -49.33 -28.75 -34.79
CA GLU A 438 -49.67 -30.07 -35.37
C GLU A 438 -49.14 -30.33 -36.79
N GLY A 439 -47.88 -29.97 -37.07
CA GLY A 439 -47.26 -30.27 -38.37
C GLY A 439 -47.55 -29.25 -39.48
N ARG A 440 -48.28 -28.16 -39.18
CA ARG A 440 -48.63 -27.12 -40.16
C ARG A 440 -48.08 -25.75 -39.72
N TRP A 441 -47.51 -25.03 -40.68
CA TRP A 441 -47.07 -23.65 -40.53
C TRP A 441 -48.24 -22.70 -40.81
N GLY A 442 -48.30 -21.59 -40.07
CA GLY A 442 -49.34 -20.57 -40.20
C GLY A 442 -48.86 -19.17 -39.80
N TYR A 443 -49.81 -18.24 -39.72
CA TYR A 443 -49.57 -16.87 -39.27
C TYR A 443 -49.86 -16.71 -37.77
N LYS A 444 -48.95 -16.07 -37.01
CA LYS A 444 -49.12 -15.82 -35.57
C LYS A 444 -50.25 -14.85 -35.23
N CYS A 445 -50.56 -13.92 -36.13
CA CYS A 445 -51.62 -12.94 -35.92
C CYS A 445 -53.02 -13.55 -35.91
N CYS A 446 -53.28 -14.54 -36.77
CA CYS A 446 -54.62 -15.06 -37.04
C CYS A 446 -54.74 -16.59 -36.85
N HIS A 447 -53.65 -17.30 -36.51
CA HIS A 447 -53.52 -18.77 -36.43
C HIS A 447 -54.01 -19.53 -37.68
N SER A 448 -54.12 -18.86 -38.82
CA SER A 448 -54.53 -19.46 -40.08
C SER A 448 -53.39 -20.31 -40.67
N PHE A 449 -53.71 -21.53 -41.09
CA PHE A 449 -52.81 -22.47 -41.77
C PHE A 449 -52.89 -22.41 -43.30
N PHE A 450 -53.49 -21.36 -43.88
CA PHE A 450 -53.53 -21.16 -45.34
C PHE A 450 -52.65 -19.97 -45.77
N LYS A 451 -51.63 -20.25 -46.59
CA LYS A 451 -50.76 -19.20 -47.14
C LYS A 451 -51.61 -18.34 -48.08
N TYR A 452 -51.49 -17.01 -47.99
CA TYR A 452 -52.28 -16.00 -48.71
C TYR A 452 -53.73 -15.75 -48.24
N SER A 453 -54.19 -16.30 -47.11
CA SER A 453 -55.47 -15.85 -46.53
C SER A 453 -55.41 -14.39 -46.11
N TYR A 454 -56.53 -13.67 -46.08
CA TYR A 454 -56.62 -12.37 -45.42
C TYR A 454 -56.63 -12.56 -43.90
N CYS A 455 -56.00 -11.67 -43.14
CA CYS A 455 -55.97 -11.80 -41.68
C CYS A 455 -57.36 -11.56 -41.09
N THR A 456 -57.88 -12.55 -40.38
CA THR A 456 -59.15 -12.54 -39.64
C THR A 456 -59.05 -11.91 -38.24
N GLY A 457 -57.95 -11.23 -37.92
CA GLY A 457 -57.63 -10.70 -36.59
C GLY A 457 -57.71 -11.72 -35.45
N GLU A 458 -58.09 -11.23 -34.27
CA GLU A 458 -58.24 -12.01 -33.03
C GLU A 458 -59.39 -13.04 -33.11
N ALA A 459 -60.42 -12.77 -33.92
CA ALA A 459 -61.56 -13.68 -34.14
C ALA A 459 -61.12 -15.04 -34.71
N GLY A 460 -60.04 -15.08 -35.50
CA GLY A 460 -59.48 -16.35 -36.00
C GLY A 460 -58.92 -17.24 -34.89
N LYS A 461 -58.35 -16.64 -33.83
CA LYS A 461 -57.80 -17.39 -32.69
C LYS A 461 -58.91 -18.00 -31.86
N GLU A 462 -60.00 -17.27 -31.65
CA GLU A 462 -61.15 -17.73 -30.86
C GLU A 462 -61.81 -18.94 -31.52
N ILE A 463 -61.98 -18.95 -32.85
CA ILE A 463 -62.55 -20.09 -33.58
C ILE A 463 -61.66 -21.33 -33.42
N THR A 464 -60.35 -21.20 -33.63
CA THR A 464 -59.41 -22.33 -33.48
C THR A 464 -59.35 -22.88 -32.05
N ASN A 465 -59.56 -22.03 -31.05
CA ASN A 465 -59.62 -22.47 -29.64
C ASN A 465 -60.99 -23.10 -29.31
N SER A 466 -62.08 -22.63 -29.93
CA SER A 466 -63.43 -23.16 -29.71
C SER A 466 -63.63 -24.54 -30.36
N GLU A 467 -62.95 -24.85 -31.46
CA GLU A 467 -62.94 -26.18 -32.08
C GLU A 467 -62.30 -27.23 -31.16
N GLU A 468 -61.38 -26.85 -30.25
CA GLU A 468 -60.84 -27.75 -29.22
C GLU A 468 -61.84 -28.04 -28.08
N CYS A 469 -62.89 -27.22 -27.91
CA CYS A 469 -63.88 -27.40 -26.86
C CYS A 469 -65.01 -28.38 -27.22
N ILE A 470 -65.27 -28.64 -28.50
CA ILE A 470 -66.43 -29.45 -28.93
C ILE A 470 -66.17 -30.96 -28.84
N ILE A 471 -64.90 -31.40 -28.78
CA ILE A 471 -64.54 -32.83 -28.80
C ILE A 471 -64.54 -33.46 -27.40
N ASN A 472 -64.59 -32.66 -26.32
CA ASN A 472 -64.45 -33.15 -24.95
C ASN A 472 -65.76 -33.29 -24.15
N ASP A 473 -66.92 -33.03 -24.75
CA ASP A 473 -68.19 -32.85 -24.02
C ASP A 473 -69.14 -34.07 -24.07
N ALA A 474 -68.58 -35.28 -24.17
CA ALA A 474 -69.34 -36.54 -24.18
C ALA A 474 -68.78 -37.58 -23.21
N THR A 475 -68.59 -37.21 -21.93
CA THR A 475 -68.81 -38.05 -20.72
C THR A 475 -68.53 -37.21 -19.48
N GLY A 476 -69.59 -36.75 -18.80
CA GLY A 476 -69.48 -36.04 -17.52
C GLY A 476 -69.68 -36.97 -16.32
N GLU A 477 -68.67 -37.02 -15.45
CA GLU A 477 -68.82 -37.33 -14.02
C GLU A 477 -68.15 -36.21 -13.20
N GLU A 478 -68.84 -35.80 -12.14
CA GLU A 478 -68.39 -34.78 -11.20
C GLU A 478 -67.18 -35.23 -10.37
N SER A 479 -66.45 -34.20 -9.89
CA SER A 479 -65.99 -34.06 -8.51
C SER A 479 -64.49 -34.31 -8.18
N VAL A 480 -64.02 -33.40 -7.32
CA VAL A 480 -62.95 -33.55 -6.32
C VAL A 480 -61.50 -33.73 -6.84
N LYS A 481 -60.68 -32.72 -6.51
CA LYS A 481 -59.21 -32.81 -6.51
C LYS A 481 -58.76 -34.00 -5.64
N LYS A 482 -58.19 -35.04 -6.24
CA LYS A 482 -57.45 -36.09 -5.54
C LYS A 482 -55.93 -35.79 -5.49
N PRO A 483 -55.25 -36.21 -4.41
CA PRO A 483 -53.85 -35.87 -4.11
C PRO A 483 -52.85 -36.69 -4.93
N GLN A 484 -51.66 -36.11 -5.12
CA GLN A 484 -50.52 -36.72 -5.83
C GLN A 484 -49.98 -37.94 -5.07
N THR A 485 -49.52 -38.95 -5.81
CA THR A 485 -48.94 -40.17 -5.24
C THR A 485 -47.42 -40.06 -5.05
N LEU A 486 -46.88 -40.76 -4.04
CA LEU A 486 -45.47 -40.72 -3.64
C LEU A 486 -44.47 -41.17 -4.74
N MET A 487 -44.93 -41.92 -5.75
CA MET A 487 -44.13 -42.28 -6.92
C MET A 487 -43.92 -41.11 -7.89
N GLU A 488 -44.90 -40.20 -8.02
CA GLU A 488 -44.83 -39.06 -8.94
C GLU A 488 -43.88 -37.98 -8.41
N MET A 489 -43.90 -37.74 -7.09
CA MET A 489 -42.94 -36.84 -6.41
C MET A 489 -41.49 -37.33 -6.50
N HIS A 490 -41.26 -38.65 -6.56
CA HIS A 490 -39.92 -39.22 -6.73
C HIS A 490 -39.42 -39.12 -8.17
N GLN A 491 -40.31 -39.29 -9.15
CA GLN A 491 -39.98 -39.17 -10.57
C GLN A 491 -39.69 -37.72 -11.00
N GLU A 492 -40.30 -36.71 -10.36
CA GLU A 492 -39.99 -35.30 -10.61
C GLU A 492 -38.64 -34.87 -10.03
N LYS A 493 -38.28 -35.32 -8.82
CA LYS A 493 -36.94 -35.07 -8.23
C LYS A 493 -35.82 -35.70 -9.07
N LEU A 494 -36.04 -36.91 -9.60
CA LEU A 494 -35.09 -37.57 -10.52
C LEU A 494 -34.94 -36.85 -11.87
N LYS A 495 -35.95 -36.10 -12.33
CA LYS A 495 -35.90 -35.30 -13.57
C LYS A 495 -35.14 -33.98 -13.38
N GLU A 496 -35.20 -33.36 -12.20
CA GLU A 496 -34.42 -32.15 -11.88
C GLU A 496 -32.91 -32.45 -11.72
N GLU A 497 -32.55 -33.57 -11.11
CA GLU A 497 -31.14 -34.01 -11.00
C GLU A 497 -30.54 -34.37 -12.38
N LYS A 498 -31.35 -34.93 -13.29
CA LYS A 498 -30.97 -35.21 -14.68
C LYS A 498 -30.75 -33.93 -15.51
N LYS A 499 -31.41 -32.81 -15.20
CA LYS A 499 -31.17 -31.50 -15.86
C LYS A 499 -29.84 -30.86 -15.42
N LYS A 500 -29.44 -31.01 -14.14
CA LYS A 500 -28.16 -30.48 -13.64
C LYS A 500 -26.94 -31.26 -14.16
N LYS A 501 -27.05 -32.58 -14.40
CA LYS A 501 -25.97 -33.41 -14.99
C LYS A 501 -25.77 -33.21 -16.50
N LYS A 502 -26.77 -32.73 -17.25
CA LYS A 502 -26.70 -32.56 -18.72
C LYS A 502 -25.81 -31.41 -19.20
N LYS A 503 -25.40 -30.49 -18.30
CA LYS A 503 -24.54 -29.33 -18.65
C LYS A 503 -23.04 -29.61 -18.59
N LYS A 504 -22.58 -30.77 -18.09
CA LYS A 504 -21.13 -31.01 -17.86
C LYS A 504 -20.42 -32.05 -18.73
N LYS A 505 -21.07 -32.83 -19.62
CA LYS A 505 -20.34 -33.77 -20.49
C LYS A 505 -20.92 -33.92 -21.90
N ARG A 506 -20.62 -32.98 -22.80
CA ARG A 506 -20.31 -33.29 -24.21
C ARG A 506 -18.79 -33.33 -24.36
N LYS A 507 -18.16 -34.40 -23.87
CA LYS A 507 -16.85 -34.93 -24.30
C LYS A 507 -16.68 -36.29 -23.64
N HIS A 508 -17.27 -37.32 -24.26
CA HIS A 508 -16.58 -38.51 -24.78
C HIS A 508 -17.60 -39.62 -25.04
N ARG A 509 -17.63 -40.10 -26.29
CA ARG A 509 -18.25 -41.36 -26.69
C ARG A 509 -17.39 -42.52 -26.13
N LYS A 510 -18.00 -43.53 -25.51
CA LYS A 510 -18.12 -44.93 -25.98
C LYS A 510 -18.78 -45.78 -24.87
N SER A 511 -19.76 -46.60 -25.25
CA SER A 511 -20.65 -47.35 -24.38
C SER A 511 -20.09 -48.71 -23.92
N SER A 512 -20.62 -49.19 -22.79
CA SER A 512 -20.95 -50.60 -22.46
C SER A 512 -20.21 -51.17 -21.24
N SER A 513 -20.80 -50.99 -20.06
CA SER A 513 -20.93 -51.96 -18.94
C SER A 513 -21.19 -51.19 -17.63
N GLU A 514 -22.45 -51.02 -17.22
CA GLU A 514 -22.84 -50.14 -16.09
C GLU A 514 -23.63 -50.85 -14.99
N SER A 515 -23.49 -52.18 -14.85
CA SER A 515 -24.06 -52.93 -13.72
C SER A 515 -23.01 -53.33 -12.67
N ASP A 516 -21.74 -53.49 -13.05
CA ASP A 516 -20.68 -53.95 -12.14
C ASP A 516 -19.99 -52.82 -11.35
N GLU A 517 -20.22 -51.55 -11.72
CA GLU A 517 -19.54 -50.37 -11.14
C GLU A 517 -20.22 -49.87 -9.85
N GLU A 518 -21.55 -49.96 -9.75
CA GLU A 518 -22.30 -49.52 -8.56
C GLU A 518 -22.12 -50.48 -7.39
N GLU A 519 -22.07 -51.80 -7.64
CA GLU A 519 -21.81 -52.80 -6.60
C GLU A 519 -20.40 -52.64 -6.01
N LYS A 520 -19.40 -52.38 -6.86
CA LYS A 520 -18.01 -52.12 -6.43
C LYS A 520 -17.87 -50.85 -5.58
N LYS A 521 -18.60 -49.78 -5.89
CA LYS A 521 -18.60 -48.55 -5.08
C LYS A 521 -19.23 -48.78 -3.71
N HIS A 522 -20.34 -49.51 -3.66
CA HIS A 522 -21.00 -49.83 -2.39
C HIS A 522 -20.13 -50.76 -1.51
N GLU A 523 -19.41 -51.70 -2.11
CA GLU A 523 -18.46 -52.57 -1.40
C GLU A 523 -17.24 -51.79 -0.88
N LYS A 524 -16.70 -50.86 -1.67
CA LYS A 524 -15.61 -49.99 -1.22
C LYS A 524 -16.03 -49.00 -0.13
N LEU A 525 -17.24 -48.42 -0.21
CA LEU A 525 -17.80 -47.57 0.84
C LEU A 525 -17.99 -48.34 2.16
N LYS A 526 -18.47 -49.58 2.10
CA LYS A 526 -18.55 -50.46 3.29
C LYS A 526 -17.16 -50.74 3.88
N LYS A 527 -16.16 -50.97 3.03
CA LYS A 527 -14.78 -51.17 3.47
C LYS A 527 -14.20 -49.90 4.12
N ALA A 528 -14.50 -48.72 3.57
CA ALA A 528 -14.11 -47.43 4.13
C ALA A 528 -14.81 -47.13 5.48
N LEU A 529 -16.09 -47.47 5.61
CA LEU A 529 -16.83 -47.35 6.88
C LEU A 529 -16.25 -48.25 7.98
N ASN A 530 -15.94 -49.50 7.66
CA ASN A 530 -15.31 -50.42 8.61
C ASN A 530 -13.90 -49.96 9.00
N ALA A 531 -13.13 -49.40 8.06
CA ALA A 531 -11.81 -48.85 8.34
C ALA A 531 -11.86 -47.62 9.26
N GLU A 532 -12.84 -46.72 9.05
CA GLU A 532 -13.01 -45.54 9.90
C GLU A 532 -13.55 -45.91 11.29
N GLU A 533 -14.44 -46.92 11.40
CA GLU A 533 -14.86 -47.47 12.70
C GLU A 533 -13.68 -48.09 13.46
N ALA A 534 -12.83 -48.87 12.79
CA ALA A 534 -11.63 -49.45 13.40
C ALA A 534 -10.65 -48.36 13.85
N ARG A 535 -10.50 -47.28 13.08
CA ARG A 535 -9.69 -46.11 13.44
C ARG A 535 -10.25 -45.41 14.68
N LEU A 536 -11.57 -45.20 14.77
CA LEU A 536 -12.22 -44.59 15.93
C LEU A 536 -12.07 -45.45 17.19
N LEU A 537 -12.16 -46.78 17.06
CA LEU A 537 -11.92 -47.71 18.17
C LEU A 537 -10.45 -47.66 18.64
N HIS A 538 -9.49 -47.66 17.70
CA HIS A 538 -8.07 -47.53 18.02
C HIS A 538 -7.74 -46.19 18.68
N VAL A 539 -8.37 -45.09 18.23
CA VAL A 539 -8.24 -43.78 18.88
C VAL A 539 -8.82 -43.80 20.29
N LYS A 540 -9.98 -44.42 20.51
CA LYS A 540 -10.58 -44.59 21.85
C LYS A 540 -9.66 -45.42 22.77
N GLU A 541 -9.04 -46.48 22.26
CA GLU A 541 -8.11 -47.31 23.00
C GLU A 541 -6.82 -46.55 23.36
N ILE A 542 -6.26 -45.76 22.43
CA ILE A 542 -5.11 -44.89 22.69
C ILE A 542 -5.46 -43.78 23.68
N MET A 543 -6.67 -43.22 23.63
CA MET A 543 -7.13 -42.19 24.56
C MET A 543 -7.28 -42.72 26.00
N GLN A 544 -7.52 -44.03 26.18
CA GLN A 544 -7.54 -44.66 27.50
C GLN A 544 -6.13 -44.87 28.08
N ILE A 545 -5.08 -44.85 27.25
CA ILE A 545 -3.69 -44.94 27.67
C ILE A 545 -3.21 -43.56 28.18
N ASP A 546 -2.46 -43.58 29.28
CA ASP A 546 -1.84 -42.41 29.92
C ASP A 546 -0.95 -41.61 28.96
N GLU A 547 -1.02 -40.28 28.99
CA GLU A 547 -0.42 -39.39 27.98
C GLU A 547 1.08 -39.61 27.76
N ARG A 548 1.83 -39.99 28.80
CA ARG A 548 3.28 -40.26 28.73
C ARG A 548 3.65 -41.58 28.04
N LYS A 549 2.70 -42.51 27.92
CA LYS A 549 2.91 -43.83 27.30
C LYS A 549 2.32 -43.92 25.89
N ARG A 550 1.70 -42.85 25.38
CA ARG A 550 1.17 -42.81 24.01
C ARG A 550 2.35 -42.76 23.02
N PRO A 551 2.42 -43.68 22.05
CA PRO A 551 3.46 -43.65 21.02
C PRO A 551 3.32 -42.40 20.13
N TYR A 552 4.45 -41.87 19.67
CA TYR A 552 4.50 -40.68 18.82
C TYR A 552 4.17 -41.05 17.37
N ASN A 553 3.16 -40.41 16.76
CA ASN A 553 2.75 -40.63 15.37
C ASN A 553 3.72 -39.94 14.38
N SER A 554 4.96 -40.41 14.28
CA SER A 554 5.96 -39.85 13.34
C SER A 554 5.95 -40.46 11.94
N ILE A 555 5.15 -41.51 11.69
CA ILE A 555 5.12 -42.19 10.39
C ILE A 555 3.67 -42.25 9.92
N TYR A 556 3.26 -41.27 9.11
CA TYR A 556 2.05 -41.34 8.31
C TYR A 556 2.41 -40.97 6.87
N GLU A 557 2.09 -41.86 5.93
CA GLU A 557 2.18 -41.56 4.52
C GLU A 557 1.04 -40.59 4.17
N THR A 558 1.39 -39.36 3.81
CA THR A 558 0.44 -38.31 3.41
C THR A 558 -0.11 -38.62 2.03
N ARG A 559 -1.16 -39.45 1.99
CA ARG A 559 -1.96 -39.71 0.80
C ARG A 559 -3.26 -38.91 0.87
N GLU A 560 -3.69 -38.34 -0.26
CA GLU A 560 -4.99 -37.70 -0.38
C GLU A 560 -6.12 -38.72 -0.14
N PRO A 561 -7.07 -38.44 0.79
CA PRO A 561 -8.18 -39.34 1.08
C PRO A 561 -9.06 -39.56 -0.15
N THR A 562 -9.51 -40.79 -0.37
CA THR A 562 -10.44 -41.12 -1.44
C THR A 562 -11.84 -40.56 -1.17
N GLU A 563 -12.64 -40.35 -2.22
CA GLU A 563 -14.01 -39.81 -2.08
C GLU A 563 -14.88 -40.67 -1.13
N GLU A 564 -14.70 -42.00 -1.15
CA GLU A 564 -15.42 -42.95 -0.31
C GLU A 564 -14.98 -42.89 1.17
N GLU A 565 -13.69 -42.67 1.44
CA GLU A 565 -13.16 -42.44 2.79
C GLU A 565 -13.62 -41.10 3.37
N MET A 566 -13.70 -40.06 2.52
CA MET A 566 -14.25 -38.76 2.90
C MET A 566 -15.74 -38.83 3.22
N GLU A 567 -16.51 -39.63 2.48
CA GLU A 567 -17.92 -39.86 2.74
C GLU A 567 -18.13 -40.68 4.03
N ALA A 568 -17.34 -41.74 4.25
CA ALA A 568 -17.35 -42.53 5.48
C ALA A 568 -17.02 -41.65 6.71
N TYR A 569 -16.00 -40.80 6.61
CA TYR A 569 -15.65 -39.84 7.65
C TYR A 569 -16.79 -38.85 7.94
N ARG A 570 -17.44 -38.29 6.89
CA ARG A 570 -18.58 -37.36 7.06
C ARG A 570 -19.78 -38.02 7.73
N MET A 571 -20.04 -39.30 7.43
CA MET A 571 -21.14 -40.07 8.02
C MET A 571 -20.90 -40.42 9.49
N LYS A 572 -19.64 -40.68 9.89
CA LYS A 572 -19.27 -41.07 11.26
C LYS A 572 -18.80 -39.92 12.14
N ARG A 573 -18.54 -38.74 11.57
CA ARG A 573 -18.15 -37.54 12.33
C ARG A 573 -19.28 -37.13 13.27
N GLN A 574 -19.07 -37.33 14.56
CA GLN A 574 -19.92 -36.75 15.61
C GLN A 574 -19.81 -35.22 15.54
N ARG A 575 -20.96 -34.54 15.60
CA ARG A 575 -21.04 -33.07 15.66
C ARG A 575 -21.23 -32.68 17.13
N PRO A 576 -20.18 -32.22 17.83
CA PRO A 576 -20.30 -31.83 19.24
C PRO A 576 -21.21 -30.61 19.44
N ASP A 577 -21.45 -29.83 18.38
CA ASP A 577 -22.26 -28.61 18.39
C ASP A 577 -23.75 -28.83 18.05
N ASP A 578 -24.21 -30.09 17.91
CA ASP A 578 -25.61 -30.40 17.65
C ASP A 578 -26.41 -30.57 18.97
N PRO A 579 -27.30 -29.62 19.33
CA PRO A 579 -28.07 -29.67 20.58
C PRO A 579 -29.08 -30.83 20.63
N MET A 580 -29.37 -31.49 19.49
CA MET A 580 -30.21 -32.69 19.46
C MET A 580 -29.43 -34.00 19.70
N ALA A 581 -28.09 -33.98 19.66
CA ALA A 581 -27.27 -35.18 19.83
C ALA A 581 -27.50 -35.86 21.21
N SER A 582 -27.65 -35.07 22.27
CA SER A 582 -27.94 -35.58 23.62
C SER A 582 -29.32 -36.25 23.74
N PHE A 583 -30.25 -35.95 22.84
CA PHE A 583 -31.61 -36.51 22.82
C PHE A 583 -31.70 -37.82 22.03
N LEU A 584 -30.78 -38.06 21.09
CA LEU A 584 -30.78 -39.22 20.21
C LEU A 584 -29.95 -40.40 20.73
N GLY A 585 -29.31 -40.27 21.90
CA GLY A 585 -28.62 -41.37 22.58
C GLY A 585 -27.46 -41.98 21.79
N GLN A 586 -26.69 -41.14 21.07
CA GLN A 586 -25.46 -41.54 20.38
C GLN A 586 -24.20 -40.95 21.03
#